data_AF-A0A4Q2M955-F1
#
_entry.id   AF-A0A4Q2M955-F1
#
_cell.length_a   1.000
_cell.length_b   1.000
_cell.length_c   1.000
_cell.angle_alpha   90.00
_cell.angle_beta   90.00
_cell.angle_gamma   90.00
#
_symmetry.space_group_name_H-M   'P 1'
#
loop_
_entity.id
_entity.type
_entity.pdbx_description
1 polymer ?
#
loop_
_entity_poly.entity_id
_entity_poly.type
_entity_poly.pdbx_seq_one_letter_code
_entity_poly.pdbx_strand_id
1 'polypeptide(L)'
;MTSYVRPVIDAPVFRDADGQVIDYGNRWPGSPPDDTYSVDTHPERFAPLHTVADAIVAHLRETYDVEIDEGADVASDVIRQAGDVARAVRIRPNDPTSAALTVVFTAYPGIVIHAGELHEFFFPTCGCDACDSHWEAEAGDLEMHVFAVVNGYYSESIESGPDPWMEYAIALPDGSGRSGRGRPDGVSAERLESARALLPAGRWAAWPRLP
;
A
#
# COMPACT_ATOMS: atom_id res chain seq x y z
N MET A 1 -20.19 -1.55 -16.36
CA MET A 1 -19.03 -1.22 -15.50
C MET A 1 -18.35 -2.51 -15.14
N THR A 2 -17.11 -2.68 -15.57
CA THR A 2 -16.29 -3.87 -15.34
C THR A 2 -15.68 -3.78 -13.94
N SER A 3 -15.83 -4.83 -13.14
CA SER A 3 -15.04 -4.98 -11.92
C SER A 3 -13.56 -5.04 -12.28
N TYR A 4 -12.69 -4.52 -11.42
CA TYR A 4 -11.26 -4.75 -11.54
C TYR A 4 -10.96 -6.26 -11.62
N VAL A 5 -10.03 -6.61 -12.51
CA VAL A 5 -9.50 -7.96 -12.64
C VAL A 5 -7.98 -7.83 -12.68
N ARG A 6 -7.31 -8.55 -11.78
CA ARG A 6 -5.84 -8.60 -11.76
C ARG A 6 -5.33 -9.09 -13.13
N PRO A 7 -4.31 -8.45 -13.72
CA PRO A 7 -3.72 -8.93 -14.95
C PRO A 7 -3.15 -10.34 -14.76
N VAL A 8 -3.19 -11.14 -15.81
CA VAL A 8 -2.45 -12.41 -15.85
C VAL A 8 -0.97 -12.07 -15.97
N ILE A 9 -0.16 -12.60 -15.05
CA ILE A 9 1.28 -12.38 -15.00
C ILE A 9 1.96 -13.75 -15.08
N ASP A 10 2.89 -13.87 -16.02
CA ASP A 10 3.79 -15.03 -16.08
C ASP A 10 4.78 -14.94 -14.93
N ALA A 11 4.48 -15.66 -13.84
CA ALA A 11 5.26 -15.59 -12.61
C ALA A 11 6.71 -16.05 -12.83
N PRO A 12 7.72 -15.27 -12.39
CA PRO A 12 9.10 -15.69 -12.46
C PRO A 12 9.37 -16.90 -11.55
N VAL A 13 10.15 -17.85 -12.06
CA VAL A 13 10.58 -19.04 -11.29
C VAL A 13 11.95 -18.78 -10.69
N PHE A 14 12.02 -18.77 -9.36
CA PHE A 14 13.26 -18.60 -8.61
C PHE A 14 13.89 -19.93 -8.24
N ARG A 15 15.22 -19.95 -8.19
CA ARG A 15 15.99 -21.16 -7.88
C ARG A 15 17.08 -20.86 -6.85
N ASP A 16 17.29 -21.78 -5.94
CA ASP A 16 18.36 -21.70 -4.95
C ASP A 16 19.74 -22.04 -5.54
N ALA A 17 20.76 -22.02 -4.70
CA ALA A 17 22.14 -22.34 -5.08
C ALA A 17 22.32 -23.78 -5.63
N ASP A 18 21.43 -24.70 -5.25
CA ASP A 18 21.42 -26.10 -5.73
C ASP A 18 20.53 -26.28 -6.98
N GLY A 19 19.96 -25.18 -7.50
CA GLY A 19 19.08 -25.16 -8.66
C GLY A 19 17.65 -25.64 -8.40
N GLN A 20 17.28 -25.90 -7.15
CA GLN A 20 15.92 -26.27 -6.78
C GLN A 20 15.00 -25.06 -6.84
N VAL A 21 13.74 -25.28 -7.23
CA VAL A 21 12.75 -24.19 -7.27
C VAL A 21 12.43 -23.74 -5.86
N ILE A 22 12.47 -22.43 -5.63
CA ILE A 22 12.06 -21.81 -4.38
C ILE A 22 10.56 -21.57 -4.43
N ASP A 23 9.81 -22.28 -3.57
CA ASP A 23 8.37 -22.10 -3.39
C ASP A 23 8.09 -21.02 -2.34
N TYR A 24 8.25 -19.76 -2.74
CA TYR A 24 8.03 -18.61 -1.85
C TYR A 24 6.60 -18.64 -1.26
N GLY A 25 6.48 -18.42 0.04
CA GLY A 25 5.25 -18.53 0.81
C GLY A 25 5.06 -19.88 1.50
N ASN A 26 5.87 -20.89 1.13
CA ASN A 26 5.78 -22.25 1.66
C ASN A 26 7.15 -22.86 2.01
N ARG A 27 8.23 -22.07 2.06
CA ARG A 27 9.60 -22.55 2.28
C ARG A 27 9.79 -23.13 3.67
N TRP A 28 9.12 -22.53 4.66
CA TRP A 28 9.39 -22.80 6.07
C TRP A 28 8.23 -23.57 6.71
N PRO A 29 8.43 -24.82 7.15
CA PRO A 29 7.40 -25.57 7.89
C PRO A 29 7.24 -25.07 9.35
N GLY A 30 8.10 -24.16 9.79
CA GLY A 30 8.15 -23.59 11.14
C GLY A 30 8.93 -22.27 11.12
N SER A 31 9.67 -21.97 12.19
CA SER A 31 10.52 -20.78 12.19
C SER A 31 11.58 -20.85 11.08
N PRO A 32 11.79 -19.76 10.32
CA PRO A 32 12.84 -19.69 9.31
C PRO A 32 14.23 -19.77 9.98
N PRO A 33 15.26 -20.25 9.27
CA PRO A 33 16.64 -20.22 9.75
C PRO A 33 17.12 -18.79 10.06
N ASP A 34 17.88 -18.61 11.14
CA ASP A 34 18.33 -17.29 11.61
C ASP A 34 19.11 -16.50 10.54
N ASP A 35 19.86 -17.19 9.67
CA ASP A 35 20.65 -16.61 8.60
C ASP A 35 19.82 -16.12 7.39
N THR A 36 18.50 -16.36 7.38
CA THR A 36 17.58 -15.84 6.35
C THR A 36 16.94 -14.51 6.75
N TYR A 37 17.09 -14.07 8.00
CA TYR A 37 16.61 -12.77 8.45
C TYR A 37 17.47 -11.65 7.88
N SER A 38 16.83 -10.58 7.39
CA SER A 38 17.49 -9.43 6.76
C SER A 38 18.31 -9.77 5.50
N VAL A 39 18.17 -10.99 4.98
CA VAL A 39 18.73 -11.40 3.69
C VAL A 39 17.63 -11.35 2.66
N ASP A 40 17.92 -10.80 1.48
CA ASP A 40 17.00 -10.83 0.36
C ASP A 40 17.71 -11.29 -0.91
N THR A 41 17.56 -12.58 -1.22
CA THR A 41 18.25 -13.22 -2.34
C THR A 41 17.61 -12.88 -3.70
N HIS A 42 16.29 -12.71 -3.75
CA HIS A 42 15.54 -12.49 -4.98
C HIS A 42 14.55 -11.32 -4.84
N PRO A 43 15.02 -10.07 -4.73
CA PRO A 43 14.14 -8.91 -4.64
C PRO A 43 13.25 -8.76 -5.89
N GLU A 44 13.73 -9.20 -7.05
CA GLU A 44 13.00 -9.19 -8.32
C GLU A 44 11.71 -10.02 -8.29
N ARG A 45 11.51 -10.88 -7.28
CA ARG A 45 10.26 -11.61 -7.07
C ARG A 45 9.05 -10.70 -6.89
N PHE A 46 9.25 -9.47 -6.43
CA PHE A 46 8.18 -8.50 -6.24
C PHE A 46 7.89 -7.65 -7.49
N ALA A 47 8.68 -7.75 -8.57
CA ALA A 47 8.45 -7.03 -9.83
C ALA A 47 7.01 -7.07 -10.39
N PRO A 48 6.27 -8.20 -10.29
CA PRO A 48 4.85 -8.24 -10.63
C PRO A 48 3.96 -7.19 -9.93
N LEU A 49 4.32 -6.71 -8.74
CA LEU A 49 3.56 -5.70 -8.01
C LEU A 49 3.43 -4.39 -8.79
N HIS A 50 4.45 -4.02 -9.58
CA HIS A 50 4.36 -2.83 -10.44
C HIS A 50 3.29 -3.01 -11.51
N THR A 51 3.23 -4.17 -12.16
CA THR A 51 2.18 -4.49 -13.14
C THR A 51 0.78 -4.46 -12.52
N VAL A 52 0.63 -5.00 -11.31
CA VAL A 52 -0.64 -4.97 -10.57
C VAL A 52 -1.03 -3.53 -10.22
N ALA A 53 -0.10 -2.74 -9.68
CA ALA A 53 -0.36 -1.35 -9.32
C ALA A 53 -0.72 -0.48 -10.54
N ASP A 54 -0.06 -0.67 -11.68
CA ASP A 54 -0.44 0.01 -12.93
C ASP A 54 -1.87 -0.34 -13.37
N ALA A 55 -2.25 -1.62 -13.28
CA ALA A 55 -3.61 -2.05 -13.61
C ALA A 55 -4.66 -1.45 -12.65
N ILE A 56 -4.33 -1.34 -11.36
CA ILE A 56 -5.17 -0.68 -10.36
C ILE A 56 -5.32 0.81 -10.72
N VAL A 57 -4.22 1.53 -10.95
CA VAL A 57 -4.24 2.96 -11.31
C VAL A 57 -5.09 3.20 -12.56
N ALA A 58 -4.92 2.37 -13.60
CA ALA A 58 -5.73 2.43 -14.82
C ALA A 58 -7.21 2.21 -14.53
N HIS A 59 -7.55 1.18 -13.74
CA HIS A 59 -8.93 0.92 -13.35
C HIS A 59 -9.56 2.08 -12.56
N LEU A 60 -8.82 2.66 -11.62
CA LEU A 60 -9.31 3.80 -10.83
C LEU A 60 -9.59 5.02 -11.70
N ARG A 61 -8.67 5.34 -12.63
CA ARG A 61 -8.83 6.41 -13.63
C ARG A 61 -10.09 6.24 -14.48
N GLU A 62 -10.43 5.00 -14.85
CA GLU A 62 -11.56 4.69 -15.73
C GLU A 62 -12.90 4.57 -15.00
N THR A 63 -12.89 4.42 -13.68
CA THR A 63 -14.09 4.08 -12.89
C THR A 63 -14.56 5.21 -11.99
N TYR A 64 -13.64 6.03 -11.48
CA TYR A 64 -13.91 7.03 -10.46
C TYR A 64 -13.67 8.45 -10.96
N ASP A 65 -14.43 9.39 -10.40
CA ASP A 65 -14.32 10.81 -10.69
C ASP A 65 -13.15 11.40 -9.90
N VAL A 66 -11.95 11.30 -10.50
CA VAL A 66 -10.66 11.62 -9.87
C VAL A 66 -9.76 12.45 -10.79
N GLU A 67 -8.91 13.25 -10.17
CA GLU A 67 -7.75 13.88 -10.79
C GLU A 67 -6.50 13.04 -10.53
N ILE A 68 -5.59 12.93 -11.51
CA ILE A 68 -4.36 12.15 -11.39
C ILE A 68 -3.15 13.01 -11.74
N ASP A 69 -2.21 13.09 -10.81
CA ASP A 69 -0.89 13.68 -11.00
C ASP A 69 0.19 12.59 -11.00
N GLU A 70 1.15 12.72 -11.92
CA GLU A 70 2.30 11.81 -12.03
C GLU A 70 3.59 12.63 -12.09
N GLY A 71 4.60 12.21 -11.32
CA GLY A 71 5.86 12.93 -11.26
C GLY A 71 6.74 12.48 -10.10
N ALA A 72 8.03 12.81 -10.15
CA ALA A 72 8.95 12.52 -9.05
C ALA A 72 8.65 13.35 -7.80
N ASP A 73 8.10 14.55 -7.99
CA ASP A 73 7.62 15.44 -6.93
C ASP A 73 6.41 14.88 -6.19
N VAL A 74 5.57 14.07 -6.84
CA VAL A 74 4.44 13.40 -6.19
C VAL A 74 4.91 12.49 -5.04
N ALA A 75 6.11 11.92 -5.16
CA ALA A 75 6.69 11.10 -4.11
C ALA A 75 6.99 11.88 -2.83
N SER A 76 7.02 13.21 -2.83
CA SER A 76 7.18 13.98 -1.58
C SER A 76 5.95 13.90 -0.68
N ASP A 77 4.83 13.35 -1.17
CA ASP A 77 3.63 13.10 -0.38
C ASP A 77 3.84 11.98 0.66
N VAL A 78 4.74 11.03 0.41
CA VAL A 78 5.05 9.99 1.40
C VAL A 78 5.80 10.60 2.61
N ILE A 79 5.33 10.23 3.79
CA ILE A 79 5.89 10.54 5.10
C ILE A 79 7.21 9.81 5.30
N ARG A 80 7.25 8.48 5.08
CA ARG A 80 8.48 7.70 5.22
C ARG A 80 9.17 7.61 3.87
N GLN A 81 10.50 7.70 3.89
CA GLN A 81 11.29 7.53 2.67
C GLN A 81 11.09 6.11 2.12
N ALA A 82 10.46 6.02 0.95
CA ALA A 82 10.18 4.77 0.24
C ALA A 82 11.44 4.12 -0.40
N GLY A 83 12.64 4.60 -0.06
CA GLY A 83 13.88 4.27 -0.76
C GLY A 83 13.98 4.95 -2.13
N ASP A 84 14.66 4.29 -3.07
CA ASP A 84 14.80 4.78 -4.44
C ASP A 84 13.45 4.71 -5.17
N VAL A 85 12.89 5.88 -5.50
CA VAL A 85 11.60 5.99 -6.18
C VAL A 85 11.79 5.90 -7.69
N ALA A 86 11.10 4.94 -8.32
CA ALA A 86 11.05 4.79 -9.77
C ALA A 86 9.96 5.66 -10.39
N ARG A 87 8.79 5.74 -9.75
CA ARG A 87 7.62 6.51 -10.21
C ARG A 87 6.67 6.78 -9.03
N ALA A 88 5.90 7.85 -9.08
CA ALA A 88 4.80 8.08 -8.16
C ALA A 88 3.57 8.63 -8.89
N VAL A 89 2.39 8.19 -8.44
CA VAL A 89 1.08 8.57 -8.98
C VAL A 89 0.17 8.97 -7.82
N ARG A 90 -0.35 10.18 -7.83
CA ARG A 90 -1.33 10.65 -6.84
C ARG A 90 -2.69 10.77 -7.49
N ILE A 91 -3.68 10.18 -6.84
CA ILE A 91 -5.06 10.09 -7.31
C ILE A 91 -5.92 10.79 -6.27
N ARG A 92 -6.55 11.90 -6.67
CA ARG A 92 -7.40 12.71 -5.80
C ARG A 92 -8.86 12.59 -6.25
N PRO A 93 -9.77 12.06 -5.41
CA PRO A 93 -11.19 12.09 -5.70
C PRO A 93 -11.71 13.52 -5.71
N ASN A 94 -12.69 13.81 -6.57
CA ASN A 94 -13.33 15.14 -6.64
C ASN A 94 -14.28 15.43 -5.45
N ASP A 95 -14.50 14.44 -4.58
CA ASP A 95 -15.13 14.62 -3.27
C ASP A 95 -14.05 14.82 -2.19
N PRO A 96 -13.96 16.01 -1.56
CA PRO A 96 -12.95 16.29 -0.52
C PRO A 96 -13.17 15.50 0.78
N THR A 97 -14.30 14.81 0.94
CA THR A 97 -14.56 13.92 2.08
C THR A 97 -14.07 12.49 1.84
N SER A 98 -13.49 12.21 0.67
CA SER A 98 -12.85 10.94 0.32
C SER A 98 -11.32 11.04 0.45
N ALA A 99 -10.69 9.99 0.97
CA ALA A 99 -9.24 9.92 1.09
C ALA A 99 -8.56 9.85 -0.29
N ALA A 100 -7.55 10.68 -0.52
CA ALA A 100 -6.67 10.53 -1.68
C ALA A 100 -5.76 9.29 -1.54
N LEU A 101 -5.22 8.83 -2.66
CA LEU A 101 -4.20 7.77 -2.69
C LEU A 101 -2.97 8.26 -3.43
N THR A 102 -1.79 8.04 -2.86
CA THR A 102 -0.52 8.18 -3.56
C THR A 102 0.14 6.80 -3.65
N VAL A 103 0.39 6.34 -4.87
CA VAL A 103 1.02 5.07 -5.22
C VAL A 103 2.45 5.35 -5.64
N VAL A 104 3.41 4.86 -4.85
CA VAL A 104 4.85 5.01 -5.13
C VAL A 104 5.43 3.67 -5.52
N PHE A 105 6.05 3.63 -6.69
CA PHE A 105 6.78 2.50 -7.26
C PHE A 105 8.25 2.65 -6.90
N THR A 106 8.82 1.64 -6.25
CA THR A 106 10.20 1.68 -5.74
C THR A 106 11.14 0.83 -6.59
N ALA A 107 12.45 1.12 -6.57
CA ALA A 107 13.46 0.39 -7.34
C ALA A 107 13.75 -1.01 -6.77
N TYR A 108 13.68 -1.16 -5.45
CA TYR A 108 13.34 -2.42 -4.81
C TYR A 108 11.88 -2.68 -5.19
N PRO A 109 11.52 -3.64 -6.05
CA PRO A 109 10.31 -3.53 -6.88
C PRO A 109 9.00 -3.79 -6.11
N GLY A 110 8.73 -2.94 -5.14
CA GLY A 110 7.55 -2.90 -4.30
C GLY A 110 6.74 -1.63 -4.54
N ILE A 111 5.69 -1.51 -3.74
CA ILE A 111 4.70 -0.44 -3.79
C ILE A 111 4.53 0.15 -2.38
N VAL A 112 4.57 1.47 -2.29
CA VAL A 112 4.11 2.20 -1.10
C VAL A 112 2.80 2.90 -1.44
N ILE A 113 1.78 2.66 -0.63
CA ILE A 113 0.50 3.35 -0.71
C ILE A 113 0.41 4.32 0.46
N HIS A 114 0.44 5.62 0.18
CA HIS A 114 0.01 6.62 1.15
C HIS A 114 -1.50 6.84 0.96
N ALA A 115 -2.28 6.66 2.03
CA ALA A 115 -3.73 6.78 2.01
C ALA A 115 -4.17 7.92 2.93
N GLY A 116 -5.06 8.78 2.40
CA GLY A 116 -5.57 9.92 3.14
C GLY A 116 -4.44 10.88 3.54
N GLU A 117 -4.26 11.06 4.85
CA GLU A 117 -3.38 12.11 5.39
C GLU A 117 -2.15 11.59 6.14
N LEU A 118 -2.22 10.38 6.72
CA LEU A 118 -1.27 9.96 7.76
C LEU A 118 -0.66 8.58 7.58
N HIS A 119 -1.29 7.66 6.84
CA HIS A 119 -0.84 6.27 6.83
C HIS A 119 -0.29 5.80 5.50
N GLU A 120 0.73 4.95 5.63
CA GLU A 120 1.42 4.31 4.54
C GLU A 120 1.38 2.80 4.71
N PHE A 121 1.16 2.12 3.60
CA PHE A 121 1.20 0.67 3.50
C PHE A 121 2.33 0.27 2.54
N PHE A 122 3.09 -0.75 2.92
CA PHE A 122 4.27 -1.20 2.19
C PHE A 122 4.04 -2.61 1.67
N PHE A 123 4.30 -2.82 0.39
CA PHE A 123 4.15 -4.09 -0.30
C PHE A 123 5.45 -4.39 -1.07
N PRO A 124 6.27 -5.37 -0.64
CA PRO A 124 6.08 -6.19 0.55
C PRO A 124 6.24 -5.39 1.86
N THR A 125 5.62 -5.88 2.94
CA THR A 125 5.89 -5.34 4.29
C THR A 125 7.32 -5.67 4.74
N CYS A 126 7.83 -6.83 4.33
CA CYS A 126 9.23 -7.21 4.54
C CYS A 126 9.73 -8.07 3.39
N GLY A 127 10.89 -7.69 2.84
CA GLY A 127 11.54 -8.34 1.72
C GLY A 127 12.43 -9.54 2.06
N CYS A 128 12.67 -9.83 3.34
CA CYS A 128 13.67 -10.84 3.68
C CYS A 128 13.18 -12.28 3.39
N ASP A 129 14.13 -13.18 3.13
CA ASP A 129 13.91 -14.60 2.87
C ASP A 129 13.23 -15.30 4.05
N ALA A 130 13.47 -14.86 5.29
CA ALA A 130 12.80 -15.38 6.48
C ALA A 130 11.28 -15.11 6.47
N CYS A 131 10.85 -13.94 6.00
CA CYS A 131 9.42 -13.60 5.90
C CYS A 131 8.71 -14.38 4.80
N ASP A 132 9.48 -14.89 3.83
CA ASP A 132 9.01 -15.80 2.78
C ASP A 132 7.78 -15.29 2.02
N SER A 133 7.67 -13.97 1.83
CA SER A 133 6.54 -13.42 1.09
C SER A 133 6.70 -13.64 -0.41
N HIS A 134 5.58 -13.88 -1.09
CA HIS A 134 5.47 -14.00 -2.54
C HIS A 134 4.56 -12.90 -3.11
N TRP A 135 4.74 -12.57 -4.39
CA TRP A 135 4.11 -11.41 -4.99
C TRP A 135 2.59 -11.51 -5.08
N GLU A 136 2.00 -12.71 -5.27
CA GLU A 136 0.54 -12.88 -5.35
C GLU A 136 -0.17 -12.51 -4.05
N ALA A 137 0.40 -12.87 -2.90
CA ALA A 137 -0.11 -12.51 -1.57
C ALA A 137 0.01 -11.00 -1.34
N GLU A 138 1.17 -10.42 -1.62
CA GLU A 138 1.39 -8.97 -1.50
C GLU A 138 0.47 -8.18 -2.45
N ALA A 139 0.22 -8.68 -3.65
CA ALA A 139 -0.74 -8.10 -4.59
C ALA A 139 -2.17 -8.18 -4.04
N GLY A 140 -2.53 -9.27 -3.36
CA GLY A 140 -3.84 -9.42 -2.72
C GLY A 140 -4.04 -8.42 -1.59
N ASP A 141 -3.02 -8.23 -0.76
CA ASP A 141 -3.04 -7.24 0.31
C ASP A 141 -3.06 -5.81 -0.26
N LEU A 142 -2.27 -5.51 -1.29
CA LEU A 142 -2.30 -4.22 -2.01
C LEU A 142 -3.69 -3.91 -2.54
N GLU A 143 -4.30 -4.84 -3.29
CA GLU A 143 -5.65 -4.69 -3.85
C GLU A 143 -6.68 -4.46 -2.74
N MET A 144 -6.62 -5.25 -1.67
CA MET A 144 -7.53 -5.10 -0.54
C MET A 144 -7.43 -3.71 0.09
N HIS A 145 -6.22 -3.20 0.35
CA HIS A 145 -6.05 -1.87 0.95
C HIS A 145 -6.57 -0.77 0.03
N VAL A 146 -6.20 -0.80 -1.26
CA VAL A 146 -6.65 0.21 -2.22
C VAL A 146 -8.18 0.22 -2.33
N PHE A 147 -8.80 -0.95 -2.53
CA PHE A 147 -10.26 -1.01 -2.66
C PHE A 147 -11.00 -0.76 -1.35
N ALA A 148 -10.38 -1.01 -0.18
CA ALA A 148 -10.96 -0.59 1.09
C ALA A 148 -11.06 0.94 1.20
N VAL A 149 -10.02 1.66 0.78
CA VAL A 149 -10.00 3.14 0.76
C VAL A 149 -11.06 3.66 -0.21
N VAL A 150 -11.00 3.19 -1.46
CA VAL A 150 -11.86 3.68 -2.55
C VAL A 150 -13.35 3.40 -2.26
N ASN A 151 -13.68 2.32 -1.56
CA ASN A 151 -15.06 2.01 -1.18
C ASN A 151 -15.51 2.62 0.17
N GLY A 152 -14.68 3.47 0.80
CA GLY A 152 -15.04 4.17 2.04
C GLY A 152 -15.05 3.30 3.29
N TYR A 153 -14.28 2.21 3.29
CA TYR A 153 -14.11 1.32 4.45
C TYR A 153 -12.95 1.71 5.35
N TYR A 154 -12.26 2.79 5.00
CA TYR A 154 -11.04 3.28 5.64
C TYR A 154 -11.31 4.49 6.56
N SER A 155 -10.65 4.52 7.71
CA SER A 155 -10.64 5.65 8.65
C SER A 155 -9.24 5.89 9.19
N GLU A 156 -8.94 7.15 9.49
CA GLU A 156 -7.73 7.58 10.19
C GLU A 156 -8.12 8.48 11.36
N SER A 157 -7.33 8.44 12.43
CA SER A 157 -7.53 9.32 13.57
C SER A 157 -6.19 9.69 14.21
N ILE A 158 -6.19 10.84 14.90
CA ILE A 158 -5.09 11.26 15.75
C ILE A 158 -5.65 11.43 17.17
N GLU A 159 -5.08 10.76 18.15
CA GLU A 159 -5.47 10.93 19.54
C GLU A 159 -5.28 12.39 20.01
N SER A 160 -6.05 12.75 21.04
CA SER A 160 -5.90 14.03 21.72
C SER A 160 -4.79 13.94 22.76
N GLY A 161 -3.95 14.97 22.86
CA GLY A 161 -2.92 15.07 23.90
C GLY A 161 -1.54 15.46 23.37
N PRO A 162 -0.56 15.64 24.26
CA PRO A 162 0.78 16.14 23.92
C PRO A 162 1.66 15.11 23.20
N ASP A 163 1.31 13.83 23.28
CA ASP A 163 2.05 12.73 22.66
C ASP A 163 1.04 11.79 21.98
N PRO A 164 0.43 12.25 20.87
CA PRO A 164 -0.70 11.56 20.27
C PRO A 164 -0.26 10.30 19.55
N TRP A 165 -1.16 9.33 19.49
CA TRP A 165 -1.03 8.21 18.57
C TRP A 165 -1.79 8.50 17.29
N MET A 166 -1.28 7.98 16.18
CA MET A 166 -2.00 7.92 14.92
C MET A 166 -2.56 6.51 14.77
N GLU A 167 -3.78 6.42 14.30
CA GLU A 167 -4.47 5.15 14.09
C GLU A 167 -5.07 5.10 12.70
N TYR A 168 -5.14 3.89 12.16
CA TYR A 168 -5.96 3.60 11.00
C TYR A 168 -6.81 2.36 11.26
N ALA A 169 -7.95 2.30 10.57
CA ALA A 169 -8.75 1.10 10.51
C ALA A 169 -9.37 0.91 9.11
N ILE A 170 -9.41 -0.35 8.69
CA ILE A 170 -10.15 -0.86 7.55
C ILE A 170 -11.19 -1.82 8.10
N ALA A 171 -12.47 -1.54 7.86
CA ALA A 171 -13.59 -2.37 8.31
C ALA A 171 -14.42 -2.83 7.11
N LEU A 172 -14.20 -4.07 6.68
CA LEU A 172 -14.82 -4.65 5.49
C LEU A 172 -16.25 -5.16 5.78
N PRO A 173 -17.13 -5.26 4.76
CA PRO A 173 -18.53 -5.67 4.94
C PRO A 173 -18.73 -7.09 5.49
N ASP A 174 -17.76 -7.98 5.29
CA ASP A 174 -17.80 -9.36 5.79
C ASP A 174 -17.43 -9.47 7.29
N GLY A 175 -17.17 -8.34 7.94
CA GLY A 175 -16.76 -8.26 9.34
C GLY A 175 -15.25 -8.47 9.56
N SER A 176 -14.50 -8.76 8.49
CA SER A 176 -13.04 -8.73 8.53
C SER A 176 -12.52 -7.30 8.52
N GLY A 177 -11.26 -7.12 8.89
CA GLY A 177 -10.66 -5.81 8.92
C GLY A 177 -9.20 -5.85 9.35
N ARG A 178 -8.57 -4.69 9.23
CA ARG A 178 -7.21 -4.45 9.72
C ARG A 178 -7.19 -3.12 10.43
N SER A 179 -6.41 -3.02 11.48
CA SER A 179 -6.13 -1.75 12.14
C SER A 179 -4.70 -1.72 12.59
N GLY A 180 -4.19 -0.51 12.73
CA GLY A 180 -2.86 -0.29 13.26
C GLY A 180 -2.80 1.03 14.00
N ARG A 181 -1.83 1.11 14.89
CA ARG A 181 -1.57 2.26 15.74
C ARG A 181 -0.08 2.48 15.79
N GLY A 182 0.35 3.72 15.62
CA GLY A 182 1.75 4.10 15.60
C GLY A 182 1.97 5.47 16.20
N ARG A 183 3.20 5.73 16.62
CA ARG A 183 3.64 7.10 16.91
C ARG A 183 3.77 7.87 15.59
N PRO A 184 3.58 9.19 15.59
CA PRO A 184 3.78 10.05 14.43
C PRO A 184 5.26 10.23 14.06
N ASP A 185 6.04 9.15 14.13
CA ASP A 185 7.46 9.17 13.83
C ASP A 185 7.67 9.47 12.35
N GLY A 186 8.43 10.53 12.06
CA GLY A 186 8.64 11.03 10.70
C GLY A 186 7.55 12.01 10.20
N VAL A 187 6.46 12.21 10.94
CA VAL A 187 5.43 13.20 10.59
C VAL A 187 5.76 14.55 11.22
N SER A 188 5.79 15.61 10.41
CA SER A 188 6.01 16.96 10.92
C SER A 188 4.81 17.45 11.75
N ALA A 189 5.06 18.33 12.72
CA ALA A 189 3.98 18.95 13.50
C ALA A 189 2.98 19.71 12.61
N GLU A 190 3.46 20.38 11.56
CA GLU A 190 2.61 21.06 10.57
C GLU A 190 1.69 20.10 9.82
N ARG A 191 2.21 18.93 9.43
CA ARG A 191 1.40 17.89 8.78
C ARG A 191 0.37 17.30 9.73
N LEU A 192 0.72 17.07 11.00
CA LEU A 192 -0.25 16.62 12.01
C LEU A 192 -1.37 17.64 12.22
N GLU A 193 -1.05 18.92 12.37
CA GLU A 193 -2.06 19.97 12.54
C GLU A 193 -2.95 20.10 11.29
N SER A 194 -2.37 20.00 10.10
CA SER A 194 -3.12 20.01 8.84
C SER A 194 -4.06 18.79 8.74
N ALA A 195 -3.56 17.60 9.06
CA ALA A 195 -4.35 16.37 9.06
C ALA A 195 -5.51 16.47 10.06
N ARG A 196 -5.31 17.00 11.27
CA ARG A 196 -6.39 17.20 12.26
C ARG A 196 -7.55 18.03 11.72
N ALA A 197 -7.29 18.98 10.83
CA ALA A 197 -8.33 19.82 10.21
C ALA A 197 -9.08 19.11 9.08
N LEU A 198 -8.48 18.09 8.47
CA LEU A 198 -9.02 17.37 7.30
C LEU A 198 -9.66 16.03 7.66
N LEU A 199 -9.21 15.39 8.74
CA LEU A 199 -9.69 14.07 9.13
C LEU A 199 -11.20 14.07 9.42
N PRO A 200 -11.94 13.10 8.86
CA PRO A 200 -13.34 12.93 9.21
C PRO A 200 -13.49 12.44 10.65
N ALA A 201 -14.64 12.70 11.28
CA ALA A 201 -14.98 12.16 12.62
C ALA A 201 -15.22 10.62 12.63
N GLY A 202 -14.84 9.91 11.57
CA GLY A 202 -15.13 8.51 11.33
C GLY A 202 -14.39 8.01 10.08
N ARG A 203 -15.13 7.38 9.16
CA ARG A 203 -14.57 6.88 7.90
C ARG A 203 -14.53 7.98 6.85
N TRP A 204 -13.53 7.90 5.98
CA TRP A 204 -13.50 8.62 4.72
C TRP A 204 -14.66 8.14 3.84
N ALA A 205 -15.24 9.04 3.06
CA ALA A 205 -16.30 8.71 2.12
C ALA A 205 -15.77 7.85 0.97
N ALA A 206 -16.65 7.00 0.42
CA ALA A 206 -16.36 6.26 -0.81
C ALA A 206 -16.15 7.22 -1.99
N TRP A 207 -15.26 6.86 -2.90
CA TRP A 207 -14.94 7.71 -4.03
C TRP A 207 -16.14 7.85 -4.98
N PRO A 208 -16.38 9.07 -5.50
CA PRO A 208 -17.42 9.28 -6.50
C PRO A 208 -17.09 8.50 -7.79
N ARG A 209 -18.11 7.94 -8.43
CA ARG A 209 -17.98 7.24 -9.70
C ARG A 209 -18.16 8.20 -10.88
N LEU A 210 -17.52 7.88 -12.00
CA LEU A 210 -17.80 8.58 -13.25
C LEU A 210 -19.27 8.39 -13.69
N PRO A 211 -19.89 9.40 -14.34
CA PRO A 211 -21.25 9.33 -14.85
C PRO A 211 -21.50 8.24 -15.90
#